data_AF-A0A9N9CWW4-F1
#
_entry.id   AF-A0A9N9CWW4-F1
#
_cell.length_a   1.000
_cell.length_b   1.000
_cell.length_c   1.000
_cell.angle_alpha   90.00
_cell.angle_beta   90.00
_cell.angle_gamma   90.00
#
_symmetry.space_group_name_H-M   'P 1'
#
loop_
_entity.id
_entity.type
_entity.pdbx_description
1 polymer ?
#
loop_
_entity_poly.entity_id
_entity_poly.type
_entity_poly.pdbx_seq_one_letter_code
_entity_poly.pdbx_strand_id
1 'polypeptide(L)'
;MSTGQFPRPILMIMPVTVPPRMYLNNLAPELKVEIILHLRNPTSLARCSREWNNIVNLPSTKSKWLIGRHGRTHALFHAVRMGEPFINLDVVECLFAQKAHISRYFIQRLVLGFGKCDSRLIDLKLTHNMGALVPGRRKSIQNKIRSPWASNLSFDVYSRILKEGHDRFDGNDIPIRGNDMESFYYLSAGPLVINQARTKLKKNKKEIKTLIRRYSHIPIQTQSRAAIFDDCPPSDGYENVRQLTVIARAILIYPKLVNVWKKNGYPEIVNDVNDLVMQGSLLILYPSSPSEDWVKPGLAQVVDELNDLILLGFELTDALIGDVLILFEHRLKDIGEILIDA
;
A
#
# COMPACT_ATOMS: atom_id res chain seq x y z
N MET A 1 -87.19 24.98 -24.37
CA MET A 1 -85.96 24.98 -23.55
C MET A 1 -85.07 23.87 -24.08
N SER A 2 -84.12 24.21 -24.95
CA SER A 2 -83.23 23.24 -25.61
C SER A 2 -81.81 23.52 -25.12
N THR A 3 -81.27 22.59 -24.34
CA THR A 3 -79.94 22.65 -23.74
C THR A 3 -78.91 22.16 -24.75
N GLY A 4 -77.98 23.04 -25.12
CA GLY A 4 -76.88 22.74 -26.03
C GLY A 4 -75.87 21.76 -25.44
N GLN A 5 -75.38 20.86 -26.29
CA GLN A 5 -74.23 20.00 -26.01
C GLN A 5 -73.12 20.36 -27.00
N PHE A 6 -72.06 20.99 -26.49
CA PHE A 6 -70.81 21.18 -27.22
C PHE A 6 -70.04 19.84 -27.29
N PRO A 7 -69.41 19.50 -28.42
CA PRO A 7 -68.57 18.31 -28.52
C PRO A 7 -67.27 18.52 -27.73
N ARG A 8 -66.91 17.54 -26.88
CA ARG A 8 -65.62 17.52 -26.17
C ARG A 8 -64.49 17.25 -27.17
N PRO A 9 -63.37 17.99 -27.13
CA PRO A 9 -62.22 17.68 -27.96
C PRO A 9 -61.56 16.39 -27.48
N ILE A 10 -61.34 15.46 -28.41
CA ILE A 10 -60.53 14.26 -28.20
C ILE A 10 -59.09 14.73 -28.04
N LEU A 11 -58.55 14.67 -26.81
CA LEU A 11 -57.12 14.82 -26.58
C LEU A 11 -56.41 13.64 -27.26
N MET A 12 -55.76 13.89 -28.40
CA MET A 12 -54.74 12.98 -28.92
C MET A 12 -53.59 12.97 -27.91
N ILE A 13 -53.48 11.88 -27.16
CA ILE A 13 -52.31 11.58 -26.35
C ILE A 13 -51.18 11.25 -27.34
N MET A 14 -50.31 12.23 -27.58
CA MET A 14 -49.04 11.99 -28.28
C MET A 14 -48.24 10.97 -27.45
N PRO A 15 -47.69 9.90 -28.06
CA PRO A 15 -46.85 8.97 -27.33
C PRO A 15 -45.64 9.74 -26.80
N VAL A 16 -45.51 9.79 -25.47
CA VAL A 16 -44.28 10.23 -24.82
C VAL A 16 -43.18 9.29 -25.29
N THR A 17 -42.30 9.76 -26.16
CA THR A 17 -41.07 9.07 -26.52
C THR A 17 -40.20 9.01 -25.26
N VAL A 18 -40.33 7.92 -24.51
CA VAL A 18 -39.41 7.57 -23.43
C VAL A 18 -38.03 7.45 -24.10
N PRO A 19 -37.01 8.23 -23.67
CA PRO A 19 -35.67 8.09 -24.23
C PRO A 19 -35.24 6.61 -24.08
N PRO A 20 -34.57 6.02 -25.08
CA PRO A 20 -34.20 4.61 -25.02
C PRO A 20 -33.40 4.39 -23.73
N ARG A 21 -33.86 3.44 -22.89
CA ARG A 21 -33.15 3.07 -21.67
C ARG A 21 -31.73 2.67 -22.06
N MET A 22 -30.75 3.51 -21.73
CA MET A 22 -29.34 3.14 -21.86
C MET A 22 -29.05 2.08 -20.80
N TYR A 23 -29.01 0.83 -21.23
CA TYR A 23 -28.50 -0.25 -20.40
C TYR A 23 -26.98 -0.15 -20.36
N LEU A 24 -26.37 -0.28 -19.18
CA LEU A 24 -24.91 -0.28 -19.01
C LEU A 24 -24.22 -1.35 -19.88
N ASN A 25 -24.95 -2.43 -20.22
CA ASN A 25 -24.49 -3.48 -21.13
C ASN A 25 -24.37 -3.01 -22.59
N ASN A 26 -25.06 -1.94 -22.99
CA ASN A 26 -25.01 -1.44 -24.37
C ASN A 26 -23.86 -0.44 -24.59
N LEU A 27 -23.06 -0.15 -23.56
CA LEU A 27 -21.89 0.72 -23.68
C LEU A 27 -20.80 0.08 -24.53
N ALA A 28 -20.02 0.92 -25.22
CA ALA A 28 -18.83 0.48 -25.92
C ALA A 28 -17.81 -0.15 -24.94
N PRO A 29 -17.04 -1.19 -25.35
CA PRO A 29 -16.08 -1.87 -24.47
C PRO A 29 -15.09 -0.92 -23.77
N GLU A 30 -14.69 0.16 -24.43
CA GLU A 30 -13.76 1.16 -23.91
C GLU A 30 -14.33 1.89 -22.69
N LEU A 31 -15.61 2.28 -22.77
CA LEU A 31 -16.31 2.93 -21.65
C LEU A 31 -16.54 1.96 -20.50
N LYS A 32 -16.77 0.68 -20.79
CA LYS A 32 -16.89 -0.36 -19.77
C LYS A 32 -15.57 -0.56 -19.01
N VAL A 33 -14.45 -0.57 -19.72
CA VAL A 33 -13.12 -0.61 -19.10
C VAL A 33 -12.92 0.61 -18.22
N GLU A 34 -13.23 1.82 -18.69
CA GLU A 34 -13.09 3.04 -17.90
C GLU A 34 -13.90 2.97 -16.59
N ILE A 35 -15.16 2.51 -16.65
CA ILE A 35 -15.99 2.30 -15.46
C ILE A 35 -15.29 1.35 -14.48
N ILE A 36 -14.73 0.25 -14.96
CA ILE A 36 -14.04 -0.75 -14.13
C ILE A 36 -12.84 -0.14 -13.40
N LEU A 37 -12.09 0.75 -14.04
CA LEU A 37 -10.91 1.40 -13.45
C LEU A 37 -11.25 2.23 -12.20
N HIS A 38 -12.47 2.78 -12.13
CA HIS A 38 -12.95 3.56 -10.98
C HIS A 38 -13.54 2.71 -9.85
N LEU A 39 -13.68 1.40 -10.03
CA LEU A 39 -14.25 0.52 -9.01
C LEU A 39 -13.24 0.12 -7.95
N ARG A 40 -13.68 0.14 -6.68
CA ARG A 40 -12.92 -0.43 -5.56
C ARG A 40 -12.75 -1.95 -5.68
N ASN A 41 -13.77 -2.64 -6.18
CA ASN A 41 -13.73 -4.09 -6.41
C ASN A 41 -14.47 -4.44 -7.72
N PRO A 42 -13.73 -4.78 -8.80
CA PRO A 42 -14.33 -5.08 -10.09
C PRO A 42 -15.07 -6.43 -10.11
N THR A 43 -14.79 -7.31 -9.14
CA THR A 43 -15.42 -8.65 -9.04
C THR A 43 -16.93 -8.56 -8.83
N SER A 44 -17.41 -7.53 -8.14
CA SER A 44 -18.84 -7.32 -7.93
C SER A 44 -19.57 -7.12 -9.26
N LEU A 45 -18.97 -6.37 -10.18
CA LEU A 45 -19.53 -6.10 -11.51
C LEU A 45 -19.44 -7.32 -12.44
N ALA A 46 -18.35 -8.10 -12.34
CA ALA A 46 -18.21 -9.36 -13.07
C ALA A 46 -19.36 -10.34 -12.76
N ARG A 47 -19.91 -10.31 -11.54
CA ARG A 47 -21.02 -11.18 -11.14
C ARG A 47 -22.38 -10.73 -11.71
N CYS A 48 -22.50 -9.51 -12.20
CA CYS A 48 -23.78 -8.97 -12.69
C CYS A 48 -24.17 -9.49 -14.08
N SER A 49 -23.21 -9.76 -14.96
CA SER A 49 -23.49 -10.30 -16.29
C SER A 49 -22.28 -11.01 -16.90
N ARG A 50 -22.52 -11.89 -17.88
CA ARG A 50 -21.44 -12.54 -18.65
C ARG A 50 -20.56 -11.54 -19.41
N GLU A 51 -21.15 -10.46 -19.91
CA GLU A 51 -20.41 -9.46 -20.66
C GLU A 51 -19.43 -8.69 -19.77
N TRP A 52 -19.90 -8.21 -18.63
CA TRP A 52 -19.05 -7.61 -17.60
C TRP A 52 -18.00 -8.59 -17.08
N ASN A 53 -18.36 -9.87 -16.89
CA ASN A 53 -17.42 -10.90 -16.51
C ASN A 53 -16.27 -11.04 -17.52
N ASN A 54 -16.58 -11.03 -18.82
CA ASN A 54 -15.57 -11.15 -19.86
C ASN A 54 -14.61 -9.96 -19.83
N ILE A 55 -15.13 -8.73 -19.74
CA ILE A 55 -14.32 -7.50 -19.76
C ILE A 55 -13.46 -7.36 -18.51
N VAL A 56 -14.02 -7.65 -17.32
CA VAL A 56 -13.27 -7.62 -16.05
C VAL A 56 -12.14 -8.63 -16.05
N ASN A 57 -12.33 -9.79 -16.68
CA ASN A 57 -11.32 -10.85 -16.70
C ASN A 57 -10.26 -10.70 -17.80
N LEU A 58 -10.39 -9.73 -18.71
CA LEU A 58 -9.34 -9.43 -19.69
C LEU A 58 -8.02 -9.08 -18.97
N PRO A 59 -6.89 -9.68 -19.37
CA PRO A 59 -5.58 -9.38 -18.77
C PRO A 59 -5.20 -7.90 -18.83
N SER A 60 -5.53 -7.23 -19.93
CA SER A 60 -5.33 -5.79 -20.14
C SER A 60 -6.17 -4.94 -19.19
N THR A 61 -7.41 -5.33 -18.90
CA THR A 61 -8.28 -4.63 -17.94
C THR A 61 -7.78 -4.82 -16.52
N LYS A 62 -7.44 -6.05 -16.12
CA LYS A 62 -6.92 -6.36 -14.79
C LYS A 62 -5.63 -5.59 -14.48
N SER A 63 -4.69 -5.59 -15.43
CA SER A 63 -3.41 -4.87 -15.29
C SER A 63 -3.60 -3.35 -15.22
N LYS A 64 -4.46 -2.77 -16.06
CA LYS A 64 -4.80 -1.34 -15.99
C LYS A 64 -5.47 -0.98 -14.66
N TRP A 65 -6.39 -1.82 -14.18
CA TRP A 65 -7.05 -1.61 -12.90
C TRP A 65 -6.06 -1.69 -11.73
N LEU A 66 -5.16 -2.68 -11.73
CA LEU A 66 -4.11 -2.79 -10.71
C LEU A 66 -3.21 -1.55 -10.66
N ILE A 67 -2.76 -1.06 -11.82
CA ILE A 67 -1.91 0.12 -11.92
C ILE A 67 -2.67 1.38 -11.53
N GLY A 68 -3.91 1.54 -11.98
CA GLY A 68 -4.75 2.68 -11.61
C GLY A 68 -5.05 2.72 -10.11
N ARG A 69 -5.25 1.55 -9.49
CA ARG A 69 -5.62 1.44 -8.08
C ARG A 69 -4.46 1.52 -7.11
N HIS A 70 -3.32 0.90 -7.45
CA HIS A 70 -2.18 0.70 -6.56
C HIS A 70 -0.90 1.38 -7.03
N GLY A 71 -0.93 2.10 -8.16
CA GLY A 71 0.26 2.65 -8.80
C GLY A 71 1.11 1.57 -9.46
N ARG A 72 2.09 2.01 -10.28
CA ARG A 72 3.02 1.10 -10.96
C ARG A 72 3.94 0.37 -9.98
N THR A 73 4.17 0.98 -8.82
CA THR A 73 5.09 0.55 -7.77
C THR A 73 4.61 -0.72 -7.07
N HIS A 74 3.33 -0.78 -6.71
CA HIS A 74 2.76 -1.89 -5.92
C HIS A 74 1.83 -2.81 -6.70
N ALA A 75 1.52 -2.50 -7.97
CA ALA A 75 0.63 -3.30 -8.80
C ALA A 75 1.00 -4.79 -8.83
N LEU A 76 2.28 -5.13 -9.02
CA LEU A 76 2.74 -6.51 -9.08
C LEU A 76 2.59 -7.23 -7.74
N PHE A 77 2.89 -6.55 -6.64
CA PHE A 77 2.69 -7.10 -5.29
C PHE A 77 1.23 -7.42 -5.02
N HIS A 78 0.32 -6.48 -5.33
CA HIS A 78 -1.11 -6.70 -5.14
C HIS A 78 -1.67 -7.78 -6.08
N ALA A 79 -1.17 -7.88 -7.31
CA ALA A 79 -1.54 -8.94 -8.24
C ALA A 79 -1.20 -10.32 -7.66
N VAL A 80 0.03 -10.49 -7.17
CA VAL A 80 0.48 -11.75 -6.56
C VAL A 80 -0.33 -12.07 -5.30
N ARG A 81 -0.57 -11.07 -4.44
CA ARG A 81 -1.37 -11.22 -3.21
C ARG A 81 -2.79 -11.68 -3.49
N MET A 82 -3.37 -11.28 -4.63
CA MET A 82 -4.71 -11.73 -5.04
C MET A 82 -4.73 -13.20 -5.48
N GLY A 83 -3.60 -13.73 -5.94
CA GLY A 83 -3.45 -15.15 -6.30
C GLY A 83 -4.32 -15.59 -7.48
N GLU A 84 -4.34 -16.89 -7.73
CA GLU A 84 -5.18 -17.47 -8.78
C GLU A 84 -6.67 -17.47 -8.42
N PRO A 85 -7.59 -17.33 -9.41
CA PRO A 85 -7.35 -17.19 -10.85
C PRO A 85 -7.17 -15.73 -11.30
N PHE A 86 -6.94 -14.80 -10.37
CA PHE A 86 -6.84 -13.38 -10.70
C PHE A 86 -5.58 -13.08 -11.51
N ILE A 87 -4.41 -13.49 -11.00
CA ILE A 87 -3.12 -13.40 -11.68
C ILE A 87 -2.87 -14.64 -12.53
N ASN A 88 -2.38 -14.42 -13.76
CA ASN A 88 -1.90 -15.45 -14.68
C ASN A 88 -0.76 -14.85 -15.52
N LEU A 89 -0.18 -15.65 -16.41
CA LEU A 89 0.97 -15.23 -17.22
C LEU A 89 0.64 -13.98 -18.07
N ASP A 90 -0.53 -13.96 -18.72
CA ASP A 90 -0.94 -12.82 -19.56
C ASP A 90 -1.07 -11.52 -18.77
N VAL A 91 -1.59 -11.58 -17.54
CA VAL A 91 -1.69 -10.42 -16.65
C VAL A 91 -0.30 -9.91 -16.28
N VAL A 92 0.64 -10.82 -15.99
CA VAL A 92 2.04 -10.46 -15.68
C VAL A 92 2.71 -9.79 -16.87
N GLU A 93 2.56 -10.33 -18.08
CA GLU A 93 3.11 -9.69 -19.28
C GLU A 93 2.48 -8.30 -19.51
N CYS A 94 1.17 -8.16 -19.32
CA CYS A 94 0.50 -6.87 -19.43
C CYS A 94 1.00 -5.85 -18.39
N LEU A 95 1.31 -6.30 -17.17
CA LEU A 95 1.91 -5.46 -16.12
C LEU A 95 3.32 -5.01 -16.51
N PHE A 96 4.16 -5.92 -17.02
CA PHE A 96 5.50 -5.57 -17.48
C PHE A 96 5.47 -4.64 -18.70
N ALA A 97 4.57 -4.87 -19.66
CA ALA A 97 4.36 -3.98 -20.80
C ALA A 97 3.94 -2.57 -20.37
N GLN A 98 3.19 -2.46 -19.26
CA GLN A 98 2.80 -1.17 -18.65
C GLN A 98 3.82 -0.61 -17.67
N LYS A 99 5.04 -1.16 -17.66
CA LYS A 99 6.17 -0.74 -16.81
C LYS A 99 5.85 -0.84 -15.32
N ALA A 100 5.17 -1.90 -14.89
CA ALA A 100 5.09 -2.24 -13.48
C ALA A 100 6.51 -2.38 -12.91
N HIS A 101 6.73 -1.76 -11.75
CA HIS A 101 8.02 -1.80 -11.09
C HIS A 101 8.23 -3.15 -10.42
N ILE A 102 9.48 -3.57 -10.39
CA ILE A 102 9.95 -4.73 -9.65
C ILE A 102 11.15 -4.28 -8.85
N SER A 103 11.22 -4.70 -7.58
CA SER A 103 12.33 -4.40 -6.69
C SER A 103 13.04 -5.67 -6.29
N ARG A 104 14.33 -5.58 -5.98
CA ARG A 104 15.08 -6.74 -5.47
C ARG A 104 14.49 -7.24 -4.16
N TYR A 105 14.05 -6.30 -3.31
CA TYR A 105 13.35 -6.61 -2.08
C TYR A 105 12.08 -7.44 -2.33
N PHE A 106 11.27 -7.07 -3.32
CA PHE A 106 10.08 -7.83 -3.69
C PHE A 106 10.43 -9.27 -4.11
N ILE A 107 11.51 -9.47 -4.88
CA ILE A 107 11.99 -10.81 -5.26
C ILE A 107 12.42 -11.62 -4.04
N GLN A 108 13.19 -11.03 -3.12
CA GLN A 108 13.59 -11.69 -1.86
C GLN A 108 12.36 -12.18 -1.09
N ARG A 109 11.31 -11.34 -1.00
CA ARG A 109 10.05 -11.69 -0.31
C ARG A 109 9.22 -12.71 -1.08
N LEU A 110 9.22 -12.66 -2.41
CA LEU A 110 8.50 -13.59 -3.26
C LEU A 110 9.03 -15.02 -3.10
N VAL A 111 10.36 -15.19 -3.10
CA VAL A 111 10.98 -16.51 -2.95
C VAL A 111 10.71 -17.10 -1.57
N LEU A 112 10.73 -16.29 -0.52
CA LEU A 112 10.36 -16.73 0.83
C LEU A 112 8.86 -17.07 0.96
N GLY A 113 8.01 -16.38 0.21
CA GLY A 113 6.56 -16.53 0.27
C GLY A 113 5.97 -17.54 -0.71
N PHE A 114 6.75 -18.11 -1.62
CA PHE A 114 6.27 -19.05 -2.63
C PHE A 114 6.22 -20.48 -2.09
N GLY A 115 5.23 -21.25 -2.54
CA GLY A 115 5.06 -22.66 -2.21
C GLY A 115 4.00 -22.92 -1.15
N LYS A 116 3.48 -24.15 -1.16
CA LYS A 116 2.50 -24.62 -0.17
C LYS A 116 3.23 -25.10 1.06
N CYS A 117 2.73 -24.72 2.24
CA CYS A 117 3.16 -25.35 3.47
C CYS A 117 2.60 -26.77 3.57
N ASP A 118 3.39 -27.71 4.06
CA ASP A 118 2.91 -29.06 4.36
C ASP A 118 1.93 -29.01 5.53
N SER A 119 0.64 -29.20 5.23
CA SER A 119 -0.44 -29.18 6.22
C SER A 119 -0.27 -30.27 7.27
N ARG A 120 0.27 -31.44 6.89
CA ARG A 120 0.50 -32.55 7.80
C ARG A 120 1.62 -32.22 8.79
N LEU A 121 2.70 -31.60 8.32
CA LEU A 121 3.78 -31.13 9.19
C LEU A 121 3.32 -30.02 10.13
N ILE A 122 2.48 -29.08 9.65
CA ILE A 122 1.87 -28.05 10.50
C ILE A 122 1.03 -28.70 11.60
N ASP A 123 0.17 -29.65 11.24
CA ASP A 123 -0.70 -30.34 12.19
C ASP A 123 0.10 -31.12 13.23
N LEU A 124 1.19 -31.78 12.83
CA LEU A 124 2.11 -32.45 13.74
C LEU A 124 2.81 -31.45 14.69
N LYS A 125 3.33 -30.33 14.18
CA LYS A 125 3.95 -29.28 15.02
C LYS A 125 2.95 -28.71 16.03
N LEU A 126 1.71 -28.47 15.63
CA LEU A 126 0.66 -27.98 16.53
C LEU A 126 0.28 -29.02 17.59
N THR A 127 0.25 -30.30 17.22
CA THR A 127 -0.10 -31.38 18.14
C THR A 127 1.00 -31.64 19.17
N HIS A 128 2.27 -31.57 18.77
CA HIS A 128 3.41 -31.83 19.66
C HIS A 128 3.82 -30.63 20.51
N ASN A 129 3.79 -29.40 19.98
CA ASN A 129 4.28 -28.22 20.71
C ASN A 129 3.22 -27.54 21.59
N MET A 130 1.92 -27.79 21.37
CA MET A 130 0.85 -27.04 22.05
C MET A 130 -0.19 -27.87 22.78
N GLY A 131 0.04 -29.18 22.97
CA GLY A 131 -0.85 -30.05 23.75
C GLY A 131 -2.31 -30.07 23.26
N ALA A 132 -3.24 -30.48 24.14
CA ALA A 132 -4.68 -30.55 23.86
C ALA A 132 -5.36 -29.16 23.86
N LEU A 133 -4.98 -28.29 22.92
CA LEU A 133 -5.75 -27.07 22.67
C LEU A 133 -7.16 -27.39 22.17
N VAL A 134 -8.15 -26.62 22.67
CA VAL A 134 -9.54 -26.63 22.20
C VAL A 134 -9.58 -26.54 20.66
N PRO A 135 -10.37 -27.37 19.95
CA PRO A 135 -10.40 -27.44 18.49
C PRO A 135 -10.57 -26.08 17.78
N GLY A 136 -11.26 -25.12 18.40
CA GLY A 136 -11.43 -23.76 17.89
C GLY A 136 -10.12 -22.96 17.82
N ARG A 137 -9.23 -23.08 18.82
CA ARG A 137 -7.92 -22.41 18.82
C ARG A 137 -7.00 -23.04 17.78
N ARG A 138 -7.05 -24.36 17.60
CA ARG A 138 -6.30 -25.08 16.56
C ARG A 138 -6.68 -24.60 15.16
N LYS A 139 -7.98 -24.48 14.86
CA LYS A 139 -8.44 -23.87 13.58
C LYS A 139 -8.00 -22.42 13.43
N SER A 140 -8.03 -21.61 14.50
CA SER A 140 -7.55 -20.22 14.43
C SER A 140 -6.06 -20.14 14.12
N ILE A 141 -5.24 -21.01 14.69
CA ILE A 141 -3.80 -21.05 14.46
C ILE A 141 -3.47 -21.64 13.08
N GLN A 142 -4.17 -22.69 12.65
CA GLN A 142 -4.06 -23.23 11.29
C GLN A 142 -4.47 -22.19 10.23
N ASN A 143 -5.49 -21.38 10.53
CA ASN A 143 -5.88 -20.22 9.71
C ASN A 143 -4.88 -19.04 9.82
N LYS A 144 -4.10 -18.93 10.90
CA LYS A 144 -3.03 -17.93 11.05
C LYS A 144 -1.72 -18.36 10.38
N ILE A 145 -1.44 -19.67 10.35
CA ILE A 145 -0.46 -20.31 9.44
C ILE A 145 -1.06 -20.37 8.02
N ARG A 146 -1.88 -19.37 7.68
CA ARG A 146 -2.37 -19.18 6.32
C ARG A 146 -1.16 -19.09 5.42
N SER A 147 -1.32 -19.79 4.32
CA SER A 147 -0.33 -19.92 3.26
C SER A 147 0.25 -18.53 2.94
N PRO A 148 1.58 -18.40 2.82
CA PRO A 148 2.22 -17.11 2.57
C PRO A 148 1.58 -16.40 1.37
N TRP A 149 1.70 -15.08 1.29
CA TRP A 149 0.95 -14.22 0.36
C TRP A 149 1.16 -14.56 -1.11
N ALA A 150 2.21 -15.32 -1.42
CA ALA A 150 2.57 -15.81 -2.75
C ALA A 150 2.42 -17.34 -2.91
N SER A 151 1.84 -18.04 -1.93
CA SER A 151 1.76 -19.52 -1.90
C SER A 151 0.87 -20.12 -2.98
N ASN A 152 -0.11 -19.35 -3.44
CA ASN A 152 -1.14 -19.78 -4.38
C ASN A 152 -0.83 -19.35 -5.83
N LEU A 153 0.43 -18.97 -6.10
CA LEU A 153 0.88 -18.70 -7.46
C LEU A 153 1.14 -20.01 -8.20
N SER A 154 0.80 -20.06 -9.49
CA SER A 154 1.36 -21.06 -10.40
C SER A 154 2.87 -20.90 -10.50
N PHE A 155 3.52 -22.04 -10.77
CA PHE A 155 4.95 -22.08 -11.05
C PHE A 155 5.33 -21.22 -12.26
N ASP A 156 4.49 -21.15 -13.29
CA ASP A 156 4.74 -20.35 -14.50
C ASP A 156 4.77 -18.86 -14.19
N VAL A 157 3.79 -18.37 -13.42
CA VAL A 157 3.76 -16.97 -12.96
C VAL A 157 4.95 -16.67 -12.06
N TYR A 158 5.25 -17.54 -11.11
CA TYR A 158 6.38 -17.39 -10.20
C TYR A 158 7.72 -17.34 -10.96
N SER A 159 7.97 -18.31 -11.84
CA SER A 159 9.22 -18.40 -12.60
C SER A 159 9.40 -17.22 -13.56
N ARG A 160 8.31 -16.73 -14.17
CA ARG A 160 8.35 -15.54 -15.02
C ARG A 160 8.74 -14.28 -14.26
N ILE A 161 8.15 -14.05 -13.08
CA ILE A 161 8.47 -12.90 -12.23
C ILE A 161 9.91 -13.00 -11.70
N LEU A 162 10.33 -14.20 -11.29
CA LEU A 162 11.68 -14.44 -10.78
C LEU A 162 12.74 -14.22 -11.86
N LYS A 163 12.49 -14.70 -13.08
CA LYS A 163 13.36 -14.46 -14.24
C LYS A 163 13.52 -12.98 -14.52
N GLU A 164 12.42 -12.21 -14.55
CA GLU A 164 12.48 -10.75 -14.71
C GLU A 164 13.31 -10.08 -13.60
N GLY A 165 13.19 -10.58 -12.37
CA GLY A 165 13.98 -10.12 -11.23
C GLY A 165 15.48 -10.34 -11.42
N HIS A 166 15.88 -11.55 -11.81
CA HIS A 166 17.28 -11.89 -12.07
C HIS A 166 17.86 -11.13 -13.26
N ASP A 167 17.09 -11.00 -14.35
CA ASP A 167 17.51 -10.26 -15.54
C ASP A 167 17.76 -8.77 -15.22
N ARG A 168 17.04 -8.21 -14.24
CA ARG A 168 17.21 -6.81 -13.80
C ARG A 168 18.24 -6.60 -12.69
N PHE A 169 18.43 -7.56 -11.80
CA PHE A 169 19.24 -7.40 -10.60
C PHE A 169 20.35 -8.44 -10.52
N ASP A 170 21.55 -8.07 -10.94
CA ASP A 170 22.81 -8.81 -10.75
C ASP A 170 22.77 -10.32 -11.14
N GLY A 171 21.82 -10.73 -12.00
CA GLY A 171 21.71 -12.11 -12.45
C GLY A 171 21.46 -13.09 -11.30
N ASN A 172 22.24 -14.18 -11.26
CA ASN A 172 22.05 -15.28 -10.31
C ASN A 172 22.46 -14.96 -8.87
N ASP A 173 23.11 -13.83 -8.60
CA ASP A 173 23.68 -13.48 -7.29
C ASP A 173 22.75 -12.62 -6.42
N ILE A 174 21.44 -12.61 -6.69
CA ILE A 174 20.49 -11.98 -5.78
C ILE A 174 20.57 -12.69 -4.42
N PRO A 175 20.87 -11.98 -3.31
CA PRO A 175 20.88 -12.60 -1.99
C PRO A 175 19.43 -12.90 -1.56
N ILE A 176 18.95 -14.10 -1.90
CA ILE A 176 17.56 -14.56 -1.68
C ILE A 176 17.21 -14.64 -0.19
N ARG A 177 18.18 -15.03 0.65
CA ARG A 177 18.03 -15.04 2.12
C ARG A 177 18.37 -13.70 2.77
N GLY A 178 18.69 -12.69 1.98
CA GLY A 178 18.93 -11.32 2.43
C GLY A 178 17.63 -10.53 2.56
N ASN A 179 17.71 -9.42 3.29
CA ASN A 179 16.61 -8.50 3.49
C ASN A 179 17.09 -7.07 3.22
N ASP A 180 16.70 -6.52 2.07
CA ASP A 180 17.04 -5.14 1.71
C ASP A 180 16.46 -4.12 2.70
N MET A 181 15.31 -4.39 3.34
CA MET A 181 14.78 -3.54 4.41
C MET A 181 15.64 -3.58 5.67
N GLU A 182 16.21 -4.74 6.01
CA GLU A 182 17.14 -4.87 7.13
C GLU A 182 18.47 -4.16 6.84
N SER A 183 18.95 -4.29 5.60
CA SER A 183 20.11 -3.53 5.13
C SER A 183 19.84 -2.02 5.25
N PHE A 184 18.66 -1.56 4.79
CA PHE A 184 18.25 -0.17 4.93
C PHE A 184 18.20 0.26 6.41
N TYR A 185 17.65 -0.57 7.30
CA TYR A 185 17.57 -0.33 8.74
C TYR A 185 18.95 -0.08 9.39
N TYR A 186 19.94 -0.89 9.06
CA TYR A 186 21.30 -0.70 9.59
C TYR A 186 22.03 0.48 8.93
N LEU A 187 21.83 0.70 7.64
CA LEU A 187 22.42 1.81 6.90
C LEU A 187 21.87 3.17 7.37
N SER A 188 20.57 3.25 7.63
CA SER A 188 19.86 4.42 8.17
C SER A 188 20.03 4.60 9.67
N ALA A 189 20.77 3.70 10.32
CA ALA A 189 21.06 3.72 11.75
C ALA A 189 19.82 3.61 12.66
N GLY A 190 18.85 2.80 12.25
CA GLY A 190 17.66 2.51 13.03
C GLY A 190 17.89 2.06 14.48
N PRO A 191 18.93 1.25 14.82
CA PRO A 191 19.21 0.85 16.20
C PRO A 191 19.74 1.98 17.09
N LEU A 192 20.24 3.07 16.50
CA LEU A 192 20.91 4.14 17.26
C LEU A 192 19.90 5.20 17.70
N VAL A 193 20.27 6.06 18.65
CA VAL A 193 19.51 7.28 19.01
C VAL A 193 19.61 8.33 17.90
N ILE A 194 18.67 9.27 17.82
CA ILE A 194 18.53 10.19 16.68
C ILE A 194 19.80 11.00 16.38
N ASN A 195 20.52 11.44 17.41
CA ASN A 195 21.75 12.22 17.27
C ASN A 195 22.88 11.40 16.60
N GLN A 196 23.06 10.15 17.03
CA GLN A 196 24.03 9.24 16.43
C GLN A 196 23.59 8.77 15.03
N ALA A 197 22.28 8.62 14.82
CA ALA A 197 21.70 8.21 13.55
C ALA A 197 21.97 9.24 12.44
N ARG A 198 21.93 10.55 12.74
CA ARG A 198 22.28 11.62 11.79
C ARG A 198 23.69 11.45 11.21
N THR A 199 24.68 11.21 12.06
CA THR A 199 26.08 11.05 11.63
C THR A 199 26.26 9.80 10.78
N LYS A 200 25.70 8.66 11.22
CA LYS A 200 25.83 7.38 10.51
C LYS A 200 25.08 7.38 9.17
N LEU A 201 23.87 7.95 9.10
CA LEU A 201 23.12 8.09 7.85
C LEU A 201 23.87 8.98 6.84
N LYS A 202 24.47 10.08 7.30
CA LYS A 202 25.31 10.94 6.43
C LYS A 202 26.51 10.17 5.85
N LYS A 203 27.18 9.35 6.67
CA LYS A 203 28.29 8.49 6.24
C LYS A 203 27.83 7.47 5.18
N ASN A 204 26.69 6.83 5.40
CA ASN A 204 26.16 5.75 4.56
C ASN A 204 25.30 6.24 3.39
N LYS A 205 25.22 7.56 3.15
CA LYS A 205 24.33 8.18 2.17
C LYS A 205 24.49 7.62 0.75
N LYS A 206 25.72 7.29 0.33
CA LYS A 206 25.98 6.71 -0.99
C LYS A 206 25.35 5.33 -1.11
N GLU A 207 25.55 4.46 -0.11
CA GLU A 207 25.02 3.10 -0.07
C GLU A 207 23.50 3.08 -0.02
N ILE A 208 22.87 3.97 0.77
CA ILE A 208 21.41 4.11 0.81
C ILE A 208 20.87 4.52 -0.57
N LYS A 209 21.52 5.49 -1.24
CA LYS A 209 21.14 5.89 -2.60
C LYS A 209 21.31 4.76 -3.60
N THR A 210 22.37 3.96 -3.48
CA THR A 210 22.57 2.77 -4.30
C THR A 210 21.46 1.76 -4.07
N LEU A 211 21.06 1.52 -2.82
CA LEU A 211 19.97 0.61 -2.48
C LEU A 211 18.65 1.03 -3.13
N ILE A 212 18.32 2.32 -3.06
CA ILE A 212 17.11 2.87 -3.67
C ILE A 212 17.18 2.83 -5.20
N ARG A 213 18.31 3.25 -5.80
CA ARG A 213 18.42 3.40 -7.27
C ARG A 213 18.68 2.10 -8.00
N ARG A 214 19.68 1.34 -7.55
CA ARG A 214 20.13 0.11 -8.24
C ARG A 214 19.15 -1.03 -8.01
N TYR A 215 18.64 -1.17 -6.78
CA TYR A 215 17.78 -2.29 -6.40
C TYR A 215 16.29 -1.93 -6.35
N SER A 216 15.95 -0.71 -6.77
CA SER A 216 14.59 -0.17 -6.75
C SER A 216 13.88 -0.38 -5.43
N HIS A 217 14.58 -0.14 -4.32
CA HIS A 217 14.06 -0.45 -2.99
C HIS A 217 12.76 0.31 -2.70
N ILE A 218 11.68 -0.47 -2.58
CA ILE A 218 10.32 -0.03 -2.33
C ILE A 218 9.81 -0.87 -1.14
N PRO A 219 9.36 -0.25 -0.04
CA PRO A 219 8.66 -0.96 1.02
C PRO A 219 7.35 -1.51 0.47
N ILE A 220 7.04 -2.75 0.81
CA ILE A 220 5.73 -3.30 0.48
C ILE A 220 4.71 -2.63 1.43
N GLN A 221 3.51 -2.36 0.94
CA GLN A 221 2.47 -1.73 1.75
C GLN A 221 1.51 -2.79 2.31
N THR A 222 1.29 -2.76 3.62
CA THR A 222 0.16 -3.43 4.26
C THR A 222 -1.01 -2.45 4.39
N GLN A 223 -1.96 -2.51 3.46
CA GLN A 223 -3.24 -1.82 3.64
C GLN A 223 -4.04 -2.53 4.75
N SER A 224 -3.92 -2.05 5.99
CA SER A 224 -4.98 -2.11 7.01
C SER A 224 -4.58 -1.33 8.28
N ARG A 225 -5.12 -0.11 8.44
CA ARG A 225 -5.22 0.56 9.76
C ARG A 225 -6.27 -0.13 10.67
N ALA A 226 -6.87 -1.25 10.24
CA ALA A 226 -7.97 -1.94 10.94
C ALA A 226 -7.58 -3.25 11.65
N ALA A 227 -6.29 -3.58 11.76
CA ALA A 227 -5.84 -4.76 12.51
C ALA A 227 -5.13 -4.35 13.82
N ILE A 228 -5.89 -3.77 14.76
CA ILE A 228 -5.40 -3.36 16.09
C ILE A 228 -5.29 -4.56 17.06
N PHE A 229 -5.72 -5.76 16.66
CA PHE A 229 -5.55 -6.99 17.44
C PHE A 229 -4.91 -8.10 16.59
N ASP A 230 -3.61 -7.97 16.34
CA ASP A 230 -2.75 -9.07 15.87
C ASP A 230 -1.50 -9.15 16.76
N ASP A 231 -1.69 -9.61 18.00
CA ASP A 231 -0.63 -10.34 18.69
C ASP A 231 -0.41 -11.64 17.91
N CYS A 232 0.50 -11.56 16.92
CA CYS A 232 1.30 -12.63 16.33
C CYS A 232 1.64 -12.29 14.87
N PRO A 233 2.92 -12.07 14.53
CA PRO A 233 3.44 -12.49 13.25
C PRO A 233 3.96 -13.94 13.35
N PRO A 234 3.91 -14.75 12.28
CA PRO A 234 4.86 -15.83 12.10
C PRO A 234 6.27 -15.23 11.98
N SER A 235 7.27 -15.95 12.47
CA SER A 235 8.69 -15.54 12.59
C SER A 235 9.45 -15.39 11.25
N ASP A 236 8.78 -15.08 10.14
CA ASP A 236 9.39 -14.90 8.82
C ASP A 236 8.96 -13.59 8.10
N GLY A 237 8.37 -12.65 8.83
CA GLY A 237 8.49 -11.22 8.52
C GLY A 237 7.52 -10.69 7.47
N TYR A 238 6.22 -10.74 7.76
CA TYR A 238 5.37 -9.67 7.25
C TYR A 238 5.74 -8.34 7.93
N GLU A 239 5.78 -7.30 7.11
CA GLU A 239 6.21 -5.97 7.48
C GLU A 239 5.32 -5.40 8.57
N ASN A 240 5.92 -5.22 9.74
CA ASN A 240 5.31 -4.48 10.84
C ASN A 240 5.30 -2.99 10.47
N VAL A 241 4.33 -2.20 10.96
CA VAL A 241 4.35 -0.72 10.98
C VAL A 241 5.75 -0.17 11.30
N ARG A 242 6.49 -0.88 12.15
CA ARG A 242 7.91 -0.62 12.47
C ARG A 242 8.82 -0.40 11.26
N GLN A 243 8.59 -1.04 10.12
CA GLN A 243 9.43 -0.89 8.92
C GLN A 243 9.19 0.43 8.18
N LEU A 244 7.93 0.86 8.05
CA LEU A 244 7.63 2.20 7.54
C LEU A 244 8.12 3.28 8.51
N THR A 245 8.11 3.02 9.82
CA THR A 245 8.73 3.91 10.82
C THR A 245 10.22 4.09 10.58
N VAL A 246 10.94 3.05 10.14
CA VAL A 246 12.38 3.15 9.80
C VAL A 246 12.59 4.07 8.59
N ILE A 247 11.74 3.97 7.57
CA ILE A 247 11.81 4.84 6.39
C ILE A 247 11.43 6.28 6.76
N ALA A 248 10.32 6.47 7.47
CA ALA A 248 9.88 7.78 7.96
C ALA A 248 10.97 8.46 8.80
N ARG A 249 11.61 7.70 9.70
CA ARG A 249 12.74 8.19 10.49
C ARG A 249 13.94 8.59 9.63
N ALA A 250 14.28 7.81 8.60
CA ALA A 250 15.35 8.17 7.68
C ALA A 250 15.02 9.45 6.90
N ILE A 251 13.76 9.66 6.53
CA ILE A 251 13.27 10.89 5.88
C ILE A 251 13.36 12.08 6.85
N LEU A 252 12.92 11.94 8.10
CA LEU A 252 13.05 13.01 9.12
C LEU A 252 14.51 13.44 9.35
N ILE A 253 15.45 12.50 9.27
CA ILE A 253 16.88 12.81 9.40
C ILE A 253 17.44 13.46 8.12
N TYR A 254 16.96 13.05 6.94
CA TYR A 254 17.40 13.60 5.66
C TYR A 254 16.22 13.73 4.68
N PRO A 255 15.43 14.82 4.73
CA PRO A 255 14.16 14.93 3.98
C PRO A 255 14.33 14.82 2.47
N LYS A 256 15.46 15.34 1.94
CA LYS A 256 15.82 15.25 0.51
C LYS A 256 16.02 13.81 0.01
N LEU A 257 16.00 12.79 0.88
CA LEU A 257 16.01 11.38 0.49
C LEU A 257 14.77 11.00 -0.33
N VAL A 258 13.61 11.62 -0.05
CA VAL A 258 12.36 11.44 -0.80
C VAL A 258 12.56 11.61 -2.31
N ASN A 259 13.35 12.60 -2.71
CA ASN A 259 13.63 12.89 -4.11
C ASN A 259 14.40 11.75 -4.81
N VAL A 260 15.06 10.87 -4.06
CA VAL A 260 15.73 9.69 -4.63
C VAL A 260 14.70 8.64 -5.03
N TRP A 261 13.67 8.39 -4.21
CA TRP A 261 12.56 7.51 -4.54
C TRP A 261 11.69 8.07 -5.67
N LYS A 262 11.34 9.36 -5.62
CA LYS A 262 10.60 10.03 -6.70
C LYS A 262 11.28 9.86 -8.05
N LYS A 263 12.60 10.09 -8.11
CA LYS A 263 13.41 9.90 -9.33
C LYS A 263 13.52 8.45 -9.78
N ASN A 264 13.34 7.49 -8.87
CA ASN A 264 13.36 6.06 -9.18
C ASN A 264 11.99 5.51 -9.62
N GLY A 265 10.99 6.37 -9.82
CA GLY A 265 9.65 5.98 -10.24
C GLY A 265 8.70 5.62 -9.10
N TYR A 266 9.06 5.97 -7.85
CA TYR A 266 8.19 5.80 -6.67
C TYR A 266 7.80 7.14 -6.07
N PRO A 267 6.90 7.92 -6.72
CA PRO A 267 6.42 9.18 -6.19
C PRO A 267 5.50 9.02 -4.98
N GLU A 268 4.80 7.89 -4.86
CA GLU A 268 3.79 7.64 -3.83
C GLU A 268 4.37 7.50 -2.41
N ILE A 269 5.71 7.38 -2.27
CA ILE A 269 6.39 7.31 -0.97
C ILE A 269 5.95 8.39 0.01
N VAL A 270 5.66 9.61 -0.47
CA VAL A 270 5.23 10.71 0.39
C VAL A 270 3.88 10.43 1.02
N ASN A 271 2.96 9.82 0.28
CA ASN A 271 1.65 9.42 0.78
C ASN A 271 1.78 8.27 1.78
N ASP A 272 2.66 7.32 1.50
CA ASP A 272 2.76 6.08 2.26
C ASP A 272 3.39 6.25 3.63
N VAL A 273 4.25 7.25 3.78
CA VAL A 273 4.88 7.62 5.04
C VAL A 273 4.37 8.95 5.58
N ASN A 274 3.32 9.53 4.99
CA ASN A 274 2.82 10.87 5.31
C ASN A 274 2.55 11.02 6.81
N ASP A 275 1.66 10.18 7.33
CA ASP A 275 1.24 10.24 8.73
C ASP A 275 2.43 10.07 9.68
N LEU A 276 3.33 9.13 9.37
CA LEU A 276 4.50 8.82 10.20
C LEU A 276 5.55 9.95 10.19
N VAL A 277 5.78 10.57 9.03
CA VAL A 277 6.73 11.67 8.90
C VAL A 277 6.17 12.91 9.59
N MET A 278 4.91 13.26 9.34
CA MET A 278 4.31 14.46 9.90
C MET A 278 4.18 14.37 11.43
N GLN A 279 3.67 13.25 11.96
CA GLN A 279 3.65 13.01 13.42
C GLN A 279 5.05 12.98 14.01
N GLY A 280 5.99 12.30 13.33
CA GLY A 280 7.38 12.22 13.80
C GLY A 280 8.09 13.56 13.82
N SER A 281 7.79 14.47 12.89
CA SER A 281 8.32 15.84 12.87
C SER A 281 7.86 16.61 14.10
N LEU A 282 6.56 16.59 14.40
CA LEU A 282 6.01 17.24 15.58
C LEU A 282 6.52 16.63 16.88
N LEU A 283 6.73 15.32 16.94
CA LEU A 283 7.36 14.64 18.09
C LEU A 283 8.83 15.04 18.29
N ILE A 284 9.55 15.39 17.23
CA ILE A 284 10.92 15.92 17.32
C ILE A 284 10.90 17.35 17.88
N LEU A 285 9.95 18.18 17.44
CA LEU A 285 9.77 19.54 17.93
C LEU A 285 9.30 19.55 19.40
N TYR A 286 8.35 18.68 19.74
CA TYR A 286 7.72 18.58 21.06
C TYR A 286 7.94 17.18 21.68
N PRO A 287 9.16 16.83 22.11
CA PRO A 287 9.44 15.52 22.70
C PRO A 287 8.62 15.30 23.98
N SER A 288 8.15 14.08 24.21
CA SER A 288 7.41 13.70 25.44
C SER A 288 8.27 13.81 26.70
N SER A 289 9.58 13.69 26.55
CA SER A 289 10.58 13.86 27.61
C SER A 289 11.69 14.77 27.09
N PRO A 290 11.54 16.10 27.22
CA PRO A 290 12.55 17.05 26.75
C PRO A 290 13.86 16.88 27.53
N SER A 291 15.00 17.06 26.85
CA SER A 291 16.30 17.20 27.50
C SER A 291 16.40 18.54 28.23
N GLU A 292 17.32 18.67 29.18
CA GLU A 292 17.57 19.94 29.89
C GLU A 292 17.86 21.10 28.94
N ASP A 293 18.52 20.82 27.80
CA ASP A 293 18.86 21.81 26.77
C ASP A 293 17.71 22.12 25.79
N TRP A 294 16.53 21.51 25.95
CA TRP A 294 15.43 21.69 24.99
C TRP A 294 14.73 23.03 25.23
N VAL A 295 14.68 23.85 24.19
CA VAL A 295 13.91 25.09 24.16
C VAL A 295 12.63 24.86 23.37
N LYS A 296 11.50 25.28 23.95
CA LYS A 296 10.19 25.16 23.30
C LYS A 296 10.19 25.90 21.96
N PRO A 297 9.86 25.24 20.84
CA PRO A 297 9.81 25.90 19.55
C PRO A 297 8.59 26.84 19.46
N GLY A 298 8.80 28.01 18.85
CA GLY A 298 7.76 28.99 18.57
C GLY A 298 7.05 28.73 17.23
N LEU A 299 5.96 29.45 16.98
CA LEU A 299 5.11 29.30 15.78
C LEU A 299 5.91 29.29 14.47
N ALA A 300 6.79 30.28 14.27
CA ALA A 300 7.58 30.38 13.04
C ALA A 300 8.45 29.14 12.79
N GLN A 301 9.05 28.56 13.84
CA GLN A 301 9.90 27.36 13.70
C GLN A 301 9.07 26.13 13.34
N VAL A 302 7.86 26.01 13.89
CA VAL A 302 6.94 24.91 13.56
C VAL A 302 6.48 25.04 12.11
N VAL A 303 6.06 26.25 11.70
CA VAL A 303 5.61 26.55 10.34
C VAL A 303 6.73 26.31 9.33
N ASP A 304 7.96 26.72 9.61
CA ASP A 304 9.11 26.51 8.73
C ASP A 304 9.40 25.00 8.53
N GLU A 305 9.42 24.21 9.60
CA GLU A 305 9.66 22.76 9.52
C GLU A 305 8.52 22.03 8.77
N LEU A 306 7.26 22.41 9.01
CA LEU A 306 6.12 21.84 8.29
C LEU A 306 6.13 22.23 6.81
N ASN A 307 6.44 23.48 6.48
CA ASN A 307 6.56 23.97 5.10
C ASN A 307 7.66 23.23 4.35
N ASP A 308 8.80 22.96 4.98
CA ASP A 308 9.89 22.17 4.36
C ASP A 308 9.43 20.77 3.96
N LEU A 309 8.57 20.13 4.75
CA LEU A 309 7.96 18.83 4.42
C LEU A 309 6.88 18.97 3.35
N ILE A 310 6.03 20.00 3.42
CA ILE A 310 4.99 20.26 2.41
C ILE A 310 5.61 20.51 1.03
N LEU A 311 6.73 21.24 0.96
CA LEU A 311 7.49 21.46 -0.28
C LEU A 311 8.02 20.15 -0.89
N LEU A 312 8.23 19.12 -0.06
CA LEU A 312 8.59 17.78 -0.53
C LEU A 312 7.38 16.93 -0.94
N GLY A 313 6.16 17.44 -0.77
CA GLY A 313 4.89 16.81 -1.14
C GLY A 313 4.21 16.03 -0.02
N PHE A 314 4.53 16.31 1.24
CA PHE A 314 3.76 15.82 2.38
C PHE A 314 2.53 16.71 2.62
N GLU A 315 1.48 16.15 3.21
CA GLU A 315 0.20 16.84 3.38
C GLU A 315 -0.33 16.74 4.82
N LEU A 316 -0.83 17.85 5.35
CA LEU A 316 -1.61 17.88 6.57
C LEU A 316 -3.08 17.60 6.23
N THR A 317 -3.52 16.37 6.44
CA THR A 317 -4.93 15.99 6.25
C THR A 317 -5.72 16.17 7.53
N ASP A 318 -7.04 16.39 7.44
CA ASP A 318 -7.91 16.53 8.62
C ASP A 318 -7.79 15.33 9.58
N ALA A 319 -7.68 14.12 9.03
CA ALA A 319 -7.49 12.91 9.80
C ALA A 319 -6.15 12.91 10.57
N LEU A 320 -5.08 13.35 9.91
CA LEU A 320 -3.75 13.46 10.50
C LEU A 320 -3.71 14.54 11.59
N ILE A 321 -4.37 15.69 11.37
CA ILE A 321 -4.49 16.74 12.38
C ILE A 321 -5.20 16.19 13.62
N GLY A 322 -6.31 15.45 13.43
CA GLY A 322 -7.01 14.76 14.52
C GLY A 322 -6.09 13.78 15.26
N ASP A 323 -5.35 12.95 14.54
CA ASP A 323 -4.41 11.99 15.14
C ASP A 323 -3.29 12.70 15.94
N VAL A 324 -2.80 13.84 15.45
CA VAL A 324 -1.79 14.66 16.14
C VAL A 324 -2.35 15.27 17.42
N LEU A 325 -3.57 15.80 17.40
CA LEU A 325 -4.21 16.36 18.60
C LEU A 325 -4.40 15.29 19.67
N ILE A 326 -4.79 14.07 19.27
CA ILE A 326 -4.88 12.92 20.18
C ILE A 326 -3.50 12.55 20.73
N LEU A 327 -2.47 12.52 19.88
CA LEU A 327 -1.10 12.21 20.28
C LEU A 327 -0.57 13.18 21.35
N PHE A 328 -0.97 14.44 21.29
CA PHE A 328 -0.58 15.49 22.24
C PHE A 328 -1.64 15.83 23.27
N GLU A 329 -2.71 15.03 23.43
CA GLU A 329 -3.89 15.34 24.26
C GLU A 329 -3.53 15.91 25.64
N HIS A 330 -2.61 15.25 26.36
CA HIS A 330 -2.18 15.65 27.69
C HIS A 330 -1.37 16.95 27.75
N ARG A 331 -0.86 17.42 26.61
CA ARG A 331 0.01 18.59 26.47
C ARG A 331 -0.62 19.71 25.65
N LEU A 332 -1.87 19.55 25.18
CA LEU A 332 -2.57 20.57 24.40
C LEU A 332 -2.69 21.91 25.13
N LYS A 333 -2.73 21.91 26.47
CA LYS A 333 -2.70 23.16 27.26
C LYS A 333 -1.43 23.98 27.03
N ASP A 334 -0.31 23.31 26.74
CA ASP A 334 0.99 23.95 26.62
C ASP A 334 1.31 24.31 25.17
N ILE A 335 0.90 23.48 24.20
CA ILE A 335 1.30 23.60 22.80
C ILE A 335 0.13 23.73 21.82
N GLY A 336 -1.11 23.60 22.28
CA GLY A 336 -2.30 23.51 21.43
C GLY A 336 -2.55 24.76 20.59
N GLU A 337 -2.40 25.96 21.15
CA GLU A 337 -2.55 27.21 20.39
C GLU A 337 -1.55 27.28 19.24
N ILE A 338 -0.27 26.98 19.51
CA ILE A 338 0.78 26.96 18.49
C ILE A 338 0.48 25.92 17.40
N LEU A 339 -0.04 24.75 17.75
CA LEU A 339 -0.37 23.69 16.79
C LEU A 339 -1.61 24.00 15.95
N ILE A 340 -2.54 24.82 16.45
CA ILE A 340 -3.74 25.23 15.73
C ILE A 340 -3.44 26.41 14.80
N ASP A 341 -2.56 27.31 15.23
CA ASP A 341 -2.15 28.49 14.46
C ASP A 341 -1.13 28.18 13.36
N ALA A 342 -0.34 27.10 13.51
CA ALA A 342 0.65 26.62 12.54
C ALA A 342 -0.01 25.86 11.40
#